data_AF-A0A919YZA6-F1
#
_entry.id   AF-A0A919YZA6-F1
#
_cell.length_a   1.000
_cell.length_b   1.000
_cell.length_c   1.000
_cell.angle_alpha   90.00
_cell.angle_beta   90.00
_cell.angle_gamma   90.00
#
_symmetry.space_group_name_H-M   'P 1'
#
loop_
_entity.id
_entity.type
_entity.pdbx_description
1 polymer ?
#
loop_
_entity_poly.entity_id
_entity_poly.type
_entity_poly.pdbx_seq_one_letter_code
_entity_poly.pdbx_strand_id
1 'polypeptide(L)'
;MTSYRRTTSSMVMFLLMPLIMFGCSNEPQGAEKIAYLSANDNSSYATTFSDLHLGNILDYHLKLTKADQSWVTIWVEGYIDGEKAEPFRLTELLYGLNPNDELVEGSMGFGIIDRFKDVSFFLYSHGVSTTSKAIDIILKREGVGISGWDYAIGKEKVSLESGETKVLGVYREAKDSMRTYDYQDEEAIHQMIKEDMTVLLLKIKVEKDHP
;
A
#
# COMPACT_ATOMS: atom_id res chain seq x y z
N MET A 1 77.54 1.68 -32.59
CA MET A 1 78.02 2.38 -33.80
C MET A 1 77.21 1.81 -34.97
N THR A 2 76.49 2.69 -35.70
CA THR A 2 75.76 2.48 -36.99
C THR A 2 74.66 1.40 -37.05
N SER A 3 73.51 1.60 -37.69
CA SER A 3 72.84 2.77 -38.25
C SER A 3 71.39 2.38 -38.60
N TYR A 4 70.52 3.36 -38.47
CA TYR A 4 69.11 3.44 -38.87
C TYR A 4 68.82 3.07 -40.34
N ARG A 5 67.67 2.44 -40.64
CA ARG A 5 66.88 2.80 -41.84
C ARG A 5 65.40 2.42 -41.74
N ARG A 6 64.58 3.47 -41.70
CA ARG A 6 63.11 3.55 -41.91
C ARG A 6 62.71 3.12 -43.32
N THR A 7 61.44 2.70 -43.49
CA THR A 7 60.35 3.41 -44.22
C THR A 7 59.09 2.53 -44.27
N THR A 8 58.03 2.84 -43.51
CA THR A 8 56.78 3.55 -43.89
C THR A 8 55.88 2.82 -44.90
N SER A 9 54.65 2.49 -44.51
CA SER A 9 53.44 2.79 -45.30
C SER A 9 52.17 2.51 -44.50
N SER A 10 51.18 3.37 -44.71
CA SER A 10 49.87 3.54 -44.06
C SER A 10 48.98 2.30 -43.95
N MET A 11 48.27 2.18 -42.82
CA MET A 11 46.81 2.00 -42.88
C MET A 11 46.15 2.80 -41.76
N VAL A 12 45.46 3.84 -42.19
CA VAL A 12 44.67 4.79 -41.43
C VAL A 12 43.33 4.16 -41.09
N MET A 13 42.83 4.43 -39.87
CA MET A 13 41.41 4.55 -39.52
C MET A 13 40.57 3.27 -39.55
N PHE A 14 40.08 2.85 -38.39
CA PHE A 14 38.62 2.87 -38.14
C PHE A 14 38.30 2.69 -36.65
N LEU A 15 37.53 3.66 -36.16
CA LEU A 15 36.63 3.62 -35.01
C LEU A 15 37.19 3.46 -33.58
N LEU A 16 37.53 4.64 -33.02
CA LEU A 16 37.07 5.05 -31.70
C LEU A 16 35.62 4.60 -31.45
N MET A 17 35.41 3.70 -30.49
CA MET A 17 34.08 3.39 -29.97
C MET A 17 33.98 3.85 -28.51
N PRO A 18 33.72 5.14 -28.24
CA PRO A 18 33.10 5.56 -27.00
C PRO A 18 31.59 5.69 -27.25
N LEU A 19 30.83 4.64 -26.95
CA LEU A 19 29.38 4.75 -26.78
C LEU A 19 29.04 4.31 -25.37
N ILE A 20 29.31 5.24 -24.46
CA ILE A 20 28.40 5.74 -23.44
C ILE A 20 27.12 4.88 -23.32
N MET A 21 27.11 3.97 -22.36
CA MET A 21 25.87 3.50 -21.74
C MET A 21 25.87 3.92 -20.27
N PHE A 22 25.92 5.24 -20.04
CA PHE A 22 25.17 5.79 -18.92
C PHE A 22 23.71 5.66 -19.33
N GLY A 23 23.09 4.53 -18.99
CA GLY A 23 21.65 4.48 -18.91
C GLY A 23 21.24 5.48 -17.84
N CYS A 24 20.67 6.62 -18.26
CA CYS A 24 19.80 7.39 -17.38
C CYS A 24 18.64 6.47 -17.00
N SER A 25 18.76 5.74 -15.89
CA SER A 25 17.56 5.41 -15.14
C SER A 25 17.05 6.74 -14.59
N ASN A 26 15.92 7.20 -15.11
CA ASN A 26 15.16 8.30 -14.51
C ASN A 26 14.47 7.83 -13.22
N GLU A 27 15.17 7.08 -12.37
CA GLU A 27 14.76 6.96 -10.98
C GLU A 27 15.30 8.20 -10.27
N PRO A 28 14.44 9.06 -9.71
CA PRO A 28 14.91 10.19 -8.94
C PRO A 28 15.75 9.66 -7.78
N GLN A 29 17.05 9.94 -7.82
CA GLN A 29 17.96 9.68 -6.72
C GLN A 29 17.40 10.32 -5.44
N GLY A 30 17.04 9.49 -4.46
CA GLY A 30 16.97 9.90 -3.05
C GLY A 30 15.75 10.71 -2.63
N ALA A 31 14.55 10.42 -3.15
CA ALA A 31 13.34 10.92 -2.50
C ALA A 31 13.28 10.43 -1.05
N GLU A 32 13.13 11.39 -0.13
CA GLU A 32 13.24 11.14 1.30
C GLU A 32 12.10 10.24 1.78
N LYS A 33 12.45 9.13 2.43
CA LYS A 33 11.48 8.23 3.07
C LYS A 33 10.99 8.85 4.36
N ILE A 34 9.67 9.04 4.49
CA ILE A 34 9.04 9.71 5.63
C ILE A 34 8.18 8.80 6.50
N ALA A 35 7.89 7.60 6.01
CA ALA A 35 7.17 6.58 6.76
C ALA A 35 7.69 5.17 6.46
N TYR A 36 7.53 4.29 7.44
CA TYR A 36 7.84 2.86 7.32
C TYR A 36 6.66 2.05 7.86
N LEU A 37 6.30 1.00 7.13
CA LEU A 37 5.16 0.13 7.44
C LEU A 37 5.57 -1.33 7.42
N SER A 38 4.92 -2.14 8.24
CA SER A 38 5.00 -3.60 8.17
C SER A 38 3.69 -4.21 8.69
N ALA A 39 3.24 -5.31 8.09
CA ALA A 39 2.11 -6.06 8.61
C ALA A 39 2.41 -6.61 10.02
N ASN A 40 1.38 -6.59 10.87
CA ASN A 40 1.42 -7.13 12.22
C ASN A 40 0.32 -8.21 12.37
N ASP A 41 0.50 -9.30 11.64
CA ASP A 41 -0.44 -10.43 11.56
C ASP A 41 -0.66 -11.17 12.90
N ASN A 42 0.25 -11.02 13.86
CA ASN A 42 0.18 -11.59 15.20
C ASN A 42 -0.06 -10.53 16.29
N SER A 43 -0.87 -9.50 16.00
CA SER A 43 -1.13 -8.42 16.94
C SER A 43 -2.06 -8.84 18.09
N SER A 44 -1.89 -8.21 19.25
CA SER A 44 -2.83 -8.34 20.38
C SER A 44 -4.23 -7.84 20.02
N TYR A 45 -4.33 -6.89 19.09
CA TYR A 45 -5.59 -6.41 18.54
C TYR A 45 -6.31 -7.51 17.75
N ALA A 46 -5.61 -8.19 16.85
CA ALA A 46 -6.16 -9.31 16.08
C ALA A 46 -6.59 -10.47 16.97
N THR A 47 -5.77 -10.78 17.99
CA THR A 47 -6.12 -11.80 19.00
C THR A 47 -7.41 -11.41 19.73
N THR A 48 -7.50 -10.17 20.22
CA THR A 48 -8.69 -9.69 20.93
C THR A 48 -9.95 -9.71 20.06
N PHE A 49 -9.83 -9.32 18.78
CA PHE A 49 -10.95 -9.36 17.83
C PHE A 49 -11.48 -10.77 17.59
N SER A 50 -10.55 -11.73 17.46
CA SER A 50 -10.86 -13.15 17.30
C SER A 50 -11.52 -13.71 18.57
N ASP A 51 -10.91 -13.48 19.74
CA ASP A 51 -11.37 -13.99 21.04
C ASP A 51 -12.77 -13.48 21.42
N LEU A 52 -13.09 -12.23 21.06
CA LEU A 52 -14.38 -11.61 21.32
C LEU A 52 -15.40 -11.83 20.18
N HIS A 53 -15.03 -12.56 19.13
CA HIS A 53 -15.85 -12.79 17.95
C HIS A 53 -16.44 -11.48 17.38
N LEU A 54 -15.63 -10.42 17.36
CA LEU A 54 -16.04 -9.12 16.83
C LEU A 54 -15.92 -9.07 15.30
N GLY A 55 -15.16 -9.98 14.72
CA GLY A 55 -14.77 -9.97 13.33
C GLY A 55 -13.25 -9.92 13.24
N ASN A 56 -12.77 -8.97 12.47
CA ASN A 56 -11.59 -9.17 11.68
C ASN A 56 -10.81 -7.84 11.59
N ILE A 57 -9.52 -7.83 11.95
CA ILE A 57 -8.62 -6.67 11.83
C ILE A 57 -7.36 -6.95 10.99
N LEU A 58 -7.01 -6.01 10.11
CA LEU A 58 -5.69 -5.90 9.48
C LEU A 58 -4.87 -4.87 10.28
N ASP A 59 -3.92 -5.34 11.08
CA ASP A 59 -3.06 -4.50 11.92
C ASP A 59 -1.69 -4.32 11.28
N TYR A 60 -1.17 -3.11 11.37
CA TYR A 60 0.13 -2.73 10.84
C TYR A 60 0.89 -1.93 11.89
N HIS A 61 2.19 -2.05 11.83
CA HIS A 61 3.09 -1.15 12.52
C HIS A 61 3.46 0.01 11.60
N LEU A 62 3.23 1.24 12.03
CA LEU A 62 3.58 2.46 11.32
C LEU A 62 4.62 3.25 12.13
N LYS A 63 5.69 3.66 11.46
CA LYS A 63 6.67 4.61 11.96
C LYS A 63 6.74 5.82 11.04
N LEU A 64 6.48 7.00 11.57
CA LEU A 64 6.65 8.30 10.91
C LEU A 64 7.97 8.92 11.37
N THR A 65 8.81 9.37 10.44
CA THR A 65 10.10 10.00 10.76
C THR A 65 10.08 11.52 10.67
N LYS A 66 8.92 12.09 10.32
CA LYS A 66 8.64 13.53 10.23
C LYS A 66 7.22 13.84 10.71
N ALA A 67 6.83 13.30 11.85
CA ALA A 67 5.45 13.31 12.32
C ALA A 67 4.92 14.71 12.66
N ASP A 68 5.81 15.66 12.94
CA ASP A 68 5.55 17.09 13.13
C ASP A 68 5.22 17.83 11.83
N GLN A 69 5.64 17.28 10.68
CA GLN A 69 5.53 17.89 9.35
C GLN A 69 4.69 17.06 8.38
N SER A 70 4.20 15.90 8.80
CA SER A 70 3.50 14.96 7.93
C SER A 70 2.03 14.81 8.28
N TRP A 71 1.23 14.59 7.24
CA TRP A 71 -0.15 14.14 7.30
C TRP A 71 -0.24 12.72 6.79
N VAL A 72 -1.05 11.92 7.48
CA VAL A 72 -1.36 10.55 7.11
C VAL A 72 -2.82 10.46 6.76
N THR A 73 -3.10 9.98 5.54
CA THR A 73 -4.45 9.60 5.12
C THR A 73 -4.50 8.08 4.99
N ILE A 74 -5.43 7.45 5.69
CA ILE A 74 -5.75 6.02 5.53
C ILE A 74 -7.20 5.96 5.06
N TRP A 75 -7.50 5.17 4.04
CA TRP A 75 -8.87 5.03 3.53
C TRP A 75 -9.14 3.66 2.97
N VAL A 76 -10.43 3.34 2.84
CA VAL A 76 -10.91 2.12 2.18
C VAL A 76 -11.68 2.50 0.92
N GLU A 77 -11.22 2.01 -0.22
CA GLU A 77 -11.94 2.10 -1.48
C GLU A 77 -12.84 0.87 -1.67
N GLY A 78 -14.05 1.07 -2.18
CA GLY A 78 -14.98 -0.01 -2.51
C GLY A 78 -15.18 -0.17 -4.01
N TYR A 79 -15.22 -1.42 -4.47
CA TYR A 79 -15.57 -1.80 -5.83
C TYR A 79 -16.61 -2.93 -5.80
N ILE A 80 -17.58 -2.86 -6.72
CA ILE A 80 -18.70 -3.80 -6.86
C ILE A 80 -18.84 -4.13 -8.35
N ASP A 81 -18.75 -5.41 -8.70
CA ASP A 81 -18.86 -5.90 -10.09
C ASP A 81 -17.95 -5.14 -11.08
N GLY A 82 -16.72 -4.84 -10.67
CA GLY A 82 -15.76 -4.08 -11.48
C GLY A 82 -15.89 -2.55 -11.43
N GLU A 83 -16.96 -2.01 -10.84
CA GLU A 83 -17.24 -0.58 -10.78
C GLU A 83 -16.98 0.00 -9.39
N LYS A 84 -16.74 1.31 -9.31
CA LYS A 84 -16.59 2.00 -8.02
C LYS A 84 -17.90 1.95 -7.22
N ALA A 85 -17.81 1.58 -5.96
CA ALA A 85 -18.94 1.66 -5.03
C ALA A 85 -19.32 3.12 -4.75
N GLU A 86 -20.55 3.33 -4.27
CA GLU A 86 -21.01 4.65 -3.80
C GLU A 86 -21.34 4.61 -2.29
N PRO A 87 -20.65 5.39 -1.44
CA PRO A 87 -19.51 6.26 -1.79
C PRO A 87 -18.25 5.44 -2.14
N PHE A 88 -17.37 5.99 -2.98
CA PHE A 88 -16.14 5.30 -3.37
C PHE A 88 -15.18 5.10 -2.18
N ARG A 89 -14.98 6.15 -1.37
CA ARG A 89 -14.26 6.07 -0.10
C ARG A 89 -15.23 5.70 1.02
N LEU A 90 -15.19 4.45 1.43
CA LEU A 90 -16.14 3.88 2.39
C LEU A 90 -15.89 4.41 3.79
N THR A 91 -14.62 4.51 4.18
CA THR A 91 -14.17 5.13 5.42
C THR A 91 -12.79 5.75 5.20
N GLU A 92 -12.48 6.79 5.97
CA GLU A 92 -11.24 7.55 5.87
C GLU A 92 -10.84 8.09 7.24
N LEU A 93 -9.55 8.06 7.53
CA LEU A 93 -8.90 8.64 8.69
C LEU A 93 -7.77 9.55 8.21
N LEU A 94 -7.92 10.86 8.45
CA LEU A 94 -6.89 11.86 8.23
C LEU A 94 -6.41 12.38 9.58
N TYR A 95 -5.11 12.34 9.81
CA TYR A 95 -4.47 12.86 11.01
C TYR A 95 -3.02 13.26 10.70
N GLY A 96 -2.42 14.11 11.53
CA GLY A 96 -1.09 14.62 11.28
C GLY A 96 -0.72 15.73 12.25
N LEU A 97 0.41 16.38 11.96
CA LEU A 97 0.96 17.50 12.74
C LEU A 97 1.02 17.17 14.23
N ASN A 98 1.90 16.23 14.60
CA ASN A 98 2.21 16.00 16.02
C ASN A 98 3.26 17.03 16.45
N PRO A 99 2.88 18.20 17.00
CA PRO A 99 3.81 19.33 17.13
C PRO A 99 4.93 19.08 18.15
N ASN A 100 4.77 18.06 19.00
CA ASN A 100 5.70 17.73 20.06
C ASN A 100 6.59 16.52 19.70
N ASP A 101 6.33 15.85 18.58
CA ASP A 101 6.96 14.57 18.23
C ASP A 101 7.41 14.58 16.76
N GLU A 102 8.72 14.69 16.53
CA GLU A 102 9.30 14.52 15.18
C GLU A 102 9.19 13.05 14.71
N LEU A 103 9.12 12.11 15.65
CA LEU A 103 9.01 10.68 15.42
C LEU A 103 7.81 10.12 16.19
N VAL A 104 6.88 9.51 15.45
CA VAL A 104 5.73 8.80 16.02
C VAL A 104 5.72 7.38 15.50
N GLU A 105 5.49 6.43 16.40
CA GLU A 105 5.49 5.00 16.09
C GLU A 105 4.35 4.31 16.84
N GLY A 106 3.63 3.41 16.17
CA GLY A 106 2.52 2.72 16.79
C GLY A 106 1.75 1.80 15.86
N SER A 107 0.72 1.16 16.43
CA SER A 107 -0.24 0.38 15.66
C SER A 107 -1.18 1.28 14.88
N MET A 108 -1.49 0.84 13.68
CA MET A 108 -2.57 1.35 12.86
C MET A 108 -3.27 0.18 12.17
N GLY A 109 -4.50 0.39 11.72
CA GLY A 109 -5.17 -0.68 11.01
C GLY A 109 -6.59 -0.39 10.61
N PHE A 110 -7.18 -1.43 10.06
CA PHE A 110 -8.54 -1.47 9.57
C PHE A 110 -9.25 -2.67 10.18
N GLY A 111 -10.39 -2.42 10.82
CA GLY A 111 -11.22 -3.47 11.34
C GLY A 111 -12.59 -3.51 10.68
N ILE A 112 -13.03 -4.73 10.41
CA ILE A 112 -14.37 -5.11 10.03
C ILE A 112 -15.00 -5.74 11.26
N ILE A 113 -15.99 -5.05 11.81
CA ILE A 113 -16.87 -5.60 12.84
C ILE A 113 -17.99 -6.31 12.09
N ASP A 114 -18.09 -7.62 12.27
CA ASP A 114 -19.14 -8.44 11.67
C ASP A 114 -19.91 -9.14 12.80
N ARG A 115 -21.05 -8.51 13.17
CA ARG A 115 -21.93 -9.02 14.23
C ARG A 115 -23.27 -9.37 13.63
N PHE A 116 -23.46 -10.66 13.34
CA PHE A 116 -24.69 -11.25 12.80
C PHE A 116 -25.10 -10.69 11.44
N LYS A 117 -25.75 -9.53 11.46
CA LYS A 117 -26.39 -8.89 10.31
C LYS A 117 -25.87 -7.50 10.06
N ASP A 118 -25.03 -6.93 10.93
CA ASP A 118 -24.53 -5.58 10.77
C ASP A 118 -23.02 -5.63 10.62
N VAL A 119 -22.55 -5.14 9.47
CA VAL A 119 -21.13 -5.01 9.18
C VAL A 119 -20.75 -3.54 9.29
N SER A 120 -19.69 -3.27 10.04
CA SER A 120 -19.18 -1.91 10.17
C SER A 120 -17.67 -1.83 10.09
N PHE A 121 -17.21 -0.71 9.56
CA PHE A 121 -15.79 -0.45 9.31
C PHE A 121 -15.29 0.60 10.29
N PHE A 122 -14.07 0.42 10.77
CA PHE A 122 -13.35 1.45 11.49
C PHE A 122 -11.87 1.44 11.12
N LEU A 123 -11.26 2.62 11.15
CA LEU A 123 -9.83 2.82 11.00
C LEU A 123 -9.27 3.33 12.32
N TYR A 124 -8.04 2.96 12.64
CA TYR A 124 -7.32 3.47 13.81
C TYR A 124 -5.86 3.68 13.50
N SER A 125 -5.25 4.56 14.29
CA SER A 125 -3.82 4.78 14.39
C SER A 125 -3.46 5.22 15.80
N HIS A 126 -2.18 5.55 16.04
CA HIS A 126 -1.69 6.01 17.32
C HIS A 126 -2.50 7.20 17.85
N GLY A 127 -3.30 6.97 18.90
CA GLY A 127 -4.08 8.00 19.59
C GLY A 127 -5.35 8.50 18.86
N VAL A 128 -5.66 7.97 17.67
CA VAL A 128 -6.79 8.43 16.85
C VAL A 128 -7.54 7.26 16.21
N SER A 129 -8.85 7.39 16.05
CA SER A 129 -9.68 6.39 15.38
C SER A 129 -10.94 7.01 14.79
N THR A 130 -11.49 6.40 13.75
CA THR A 130 -12.82 6.75 13.24
C THR A 130 -13.89 6.14 14.14
N THR A 131 -15.07 6.76 14.15
CA THR A 131 -16.27 6.05 14.61
C THR A 131 -16.56 4.89 13.64
N SER A 132 -16.99 3.76 14.18
CA SER A 132 -17.47 2.64 13.38
C SER A 132 -18.61 3.08 12.46
N LYS A 133 -18.46 2.86 11.16
CA LYS A 133 -19.45 3.21 10.13
C LYS A 133 -20.09 1.95 9.56
N ALA A 134 -21.41 1.86 9.65
CA ALA A 134 -22.17 0.75 9.05
C ALA A 134 -22.04 0.77 7.52
N ILE A 135 -21.88 -0.41 6.92
CA ILE A 135 -21.76 -0.60 5.47
C ILE A 135 -22.82 -1.62 5.07
N ASP A 136 -24.05 -1.15 4.87
CA ASP A 136 -25.17 -2.04 4.61
C ASP A 136 -25.22 -2.60 3.18
N ILE A 137 -24.51 -1.97 2.24
CA ILE A 137 -24.73 -2.20 0.79
C ILE A 137 -23.71 -3.18 0.18
N ILE A 138 -22.49 -3.27 0.73
CA ILE A 138 -21.37 -3.85 -0.01
C ILE A 138 -21.10 -5.32 0.34
N LEU A 139 -21.35 -5.73 1.59
CA LEU A 139 -20.93 -7.04 2.12
C LEU A 139 -22.08 -8.02 2.38
N LYS A 140 -23.30 -7.69 1.96
CA LYS A 140 -24.51 -8.51 2.18
C LYS A 140 -25.11 -8.98 0.85
N ARG A 141 -24.25 -9.25 -0.14
CA ARG A 141 -24.70 -9.59 -1.49
C ARG A 141 -25.11 -11.04 -1.60
N GLU A 142 -26.24 -11.29 -2.26
CA GLU A 142 -26.63 -12.65 -2.62
C GLU A 142 -25.65 -13.22 -3.66
N GLY A 143 -25.37 -14.52 -3.56
CA GLY A 143 -24.48 -15.21 -4.49
C GLY A 143 -22.98 -15.13 -4.16
N VAL A 144 -22.60 -14.52 -3.03
CA VAL A 144 -21.24 -14.66 -2.48
C VAL A 144 -21.04 -16.11 -2.07
N GLY A 145 -20.06 -16.78 -2.66
CA GLY A 145 -19.69 -18.15 -2.30
C GLY A 145 -18.50 -18.20 -1.34
N ILE A 146 -17.53 -17.31 -1.54
CA ILE A 146 -16.32 -17.23 -0.72
C ILE A 146 -15.97 -15.76 -0.47
N SER A 147 -15.53 -15.47 0.76
CA SER A 147 -14.96 -14.18 1.15
C SER A 147 -13.61 -14.37 1.84
N GLY A 148 -12.80 -13.33 1.83
CA GLY A 148 -11.43 -13.41 2.29
C GLY A 148 -10.77 -12.05 2.32
N TRP A 149 -9.62 -12.02 2.97
CA TRP A 149 -8.85 -10.83 3.21
C TRP A 149 -7.39 -11.17 3.32
N ASP A 150 -6.53 -10.26 2.89
CA ASP A 150 -5.10 -10.49 2.89
C ASP A 150 -4.35 -9.19 3.11
N TYR A 151 -3.16 -9.33 3.70
CA TYR A 151 -2.17 -8.27 3.71
C TYR A 151 -1.55 -8.13 2.31
N ALA A 152 -1.50 -6.91 1.79
CA ALA A 152 -0.81 -6.58 0.55
C ALA A 152 0.70 -6.38 0.78
N ILE A 153 1.11 -6.10 2.02
CA ILE A 153 2.52 -5.98 2.43
C ILE A 153 2.87 -7.01 3.50
N GLY A 154 4.12 -7.46 3.53
CA GLY A 154 4.59 -8.46 4.49
C GLY A 154 5.06 -7.87 5.83
N LYS A 155 5.73 -8.70 6.62
CA LYS A 155 6.42 -8.29 7.87
C LYS A 155 7.68 -7.47 7.61
N GLU A 156 8.20 -7.53 6.38
CA GLU A 156 9.33 -6.71 5.97
C GLU A 156 8.92 -5.24 5.90
N LYS A 157 9.83 -4.36 6.34
CA LYS A 157 9.56 -2.93 6.35
C LYS A 157 9.52 -2.38 4.94
N VAL A 158 8.38 -1.83 4.55
CA VAL A 158 8.24 -1.03 3.33
C VAL A 158 8.32 0.44 3.70
N SER A 159 9.05 1.23 2.90
CA SER A 159 9.17 2.67 3.08
C SER A 159 8.21 3.42 2.16
N LEU A 160 7.71 4.57 2.61
CA LEU A 160 6.94 5.50 1.78
C LEU A 160 7.67 6.83 1.62
N GLU A 161 7.63 7.35 0.40
CA GLU A 161 7.95 8.74 0.08
C GLU A 161 6.75 9.66 0.31
N SER A 162 7.01 10.96 0.43
CA SER A 162 5.94 11.95 0.50
C SER A 162 5.08 11.90 -0.77
N GLY A 163 3.78 11.76 -0.60
CA GLY A 163 2.82 11.69 -1.71
C GLY A 163 2.58 10.28 -2.25
N GLU A 164 3.41 9.30 -1.88
CA GLU A 164 3.27 7.91 -2.33
C GLU A 164 2.02 7.27 -1.72
N THR A 165 1.18 6.68 -2.58
CA THR A 165 0.05 5.87 -2.15
C THR A 165 0.44 4.40 -2.17
N LYS A 166 0.08 3.68 -1.10
CA LYS A 166 0.35 2.24 -0.99
C LYS A 166 -0.90 1.47 -0.61
N VAL A 167 -1.11 0.34 -1.28
CA VAL A 167 -2.12 -0.66 -0.88
C VAL A 167 -1.54 -1.48 0.27
N LEU A 168 -2.27 -1.52 1.38
CA LEU A 168 -1.86 -2.22 2.60
C LEU A 168 -2.52 -3.59 2.72
N GLY A 169 -3.77 -3.69 2.30
CA GLY A 169 -4.53 -4.92 2.38
C GLY A 169 -5.78 -4.89 1.53
N VAL A 170 -6.34 -6.07 1.34
CA VAL A 170 -7.47 -6.31 0.43
C VAL A 170 -8.51 -7.14 1.17
N TYR A 171 -9.79 -6.83 0.96
CA TYR A 171 -10.90 -7.75 1.26
C TYR A 171 -11.65 -8.04 -0.04
N ARG A 172 -12.10 -9.28 -0.21
CA ARG A 172 -12.62 -9.81 -1.48
C ARG A 172 -13.82 -10.70 -1.23
N GLU A 173 -14.79 -10.63 -2.14
CA GLU A 173 -15.88 -11.60 -2.25
C GLU A 173 -15.95 -12.12 -3.68
N ALA A 174 -16.02 -13.43 -3.83
CA ALA A 174 -16.14 -14.10 -5.11
C ALA A 174 -17.28 -15.12 -5.09
N LYS A 175 -17.82 -15.41 -6.27
CA LYS A 175 -18.94 -16.34 -6.44
C LYS A 175 -18.53 -17.80 -6.25
N ASP A 176 -17.44 -18.20 -6.92
CA ASP A 176 -17.08 -19.62 -7.03
C ASP A 176 -15.69 -19.93 -6.46
N SER A 177 -14.68 -19.11 -6.76
CA SER A 177 -13.30 -19.34 -6.35
C SER A 177 -12.51 -18.05 -6.25
N MET A 178 -11.51 -18.02 -5.36
CA MET A 178 -10.54 -16.92 -5.31
C MET A 178 -9.23 -17.34 -5.94
N ARG A 179 -8.81 -16.57 -6.96
CA ARG A 179 -7.44 -16.61 -7.48
C ARG A 179 -6.52 -15.82 -6.56
N THR A 180 -5.25 -16.21 -6.51
CA THR A 180 -4.19 -15.43 -5.85
C THR A 180 -3.76 -14.31 -6.79
N TYR A 181 -3.58 -13.11 -6.25
CA TYR A 181 -3.09 -11.94 -6.97
C TYR A 181 -1.86 -11.39 -6.27
N ASP A 182 -0.98 -10.73 -7.04
CA ASP A 182 0.03 -9.86 -6.47
C ASP A 182 -0.62 -8.51 -6.15
N TYR A 183 -0.80 -8.21 -4.87
CA TYR A 183 -1.43 -6.97 -4.42
C TYR A 183 -0.52 -5.73 -4.53
N GLN A 184 0.71 -5.90 -5.03
CA GLN A 184 1.63 -4.79 -5.35
C GLN A 184 1.68 -4.50 -6.87
N ASP A 185 1.07 -5.34 -7.71
CA ASP A 185 0.95 -5.13 -9.16
C ASP A 185 -0.40 -4.47 -9.49
N GLU A 186 -0.36 -3.30 -10.13
CA GLU A 186 -1.54 -2.53 -10.52
C GLU A 186 -2.44 -3.29 -11.50
N GLU A 187 -1.86 -4.03 -12.46
CA GLU A 187 -2.64 -4.82 -13.43
C GLU A 187 -3.32 -6.00 -12.75
N ALA A 188 -2.65 -6.63 -11.78
CA ALA A 188 -3.25 -7.69 -10.98
C ALA A 188 -4.41 -7.16 -10.11
N ILE A 189 -4.28 -5.95 -9.55
CA ILE A 189 -5.37 -5.27 -8.83
C ILE A 189 -6.55 -4.98 -9.76
N HIS A 190 -6.29 -4.44 -10.96
CA HIS A 190 -7.34 -4.16 -11.94
C HIS A 190 -8.08 -5.43 -12.37
N GLN A 191 -7.33 -6.52 -12.59
CA GLN A 191 -7.91 -7.82 -12.91
C GLN A 191 -8.77 -8.34 -11.76
N MET A 192 -8.27 -8.26 -10.52
CA MET A 192 -9.02 -8.67 -9.33
C MET A 192 -10.33 -7.90 -9.18
N ILE A 193 -10.31 -6.57 -9.34
CA ILE A 193 -11.51 -5.72 -9.29
C ILE A 193 -12.55 -6.16 -10.32
N LYS A 194 -12.10 -6.56 -11.51
CA LYS A 194 -12.98 -6.98 -12.61
C LYS A 194 -13.56 -8.39 -12.41
N GLU A 195 -12.80 -9.30 -11.80
CA GLU A 195 -13.18 -10.70 -11.65
C GLU A 195 -14.00 -10.97 -10.39
N ASP A 196 -13.72 -10.28 -9.28
CA ASP A 196 -14.39 -10.50 -8.00
C ASP A 196 -15.69 -9.68 -7.88
N MET A 197 -16.66 -10.18 -7.11
CA MET A 197 -17.95 -9.52 -6.91
C MET A 197 -17.81 -8.23 -6.12
N THR A 198 -16.96 -8.26 -5.09
CA THR A 198 -16.69 -7.14 -4.20
C THR A 198 -15.20 -7.10 -3.93
N VAL A 199 -14.60 -5.92 -4.06
CA VAL A 199 -13.20 -5.67 -3.67
C VAL A 199 -13.15 -4.43 -2.80
N LEU A 200 -12.49 -4.55 -1.65
CA LEU A 200 -12.12 -3.43 -0.81
C LEU A 200 -10.61 -3.30 -0.78
N LEU A 201 -10.10 -2.08 -1.01
CA LEU A 201 -8.67 -1.78 -0.92
C LEU A 201 -8.41 -0.85 0.25
N LEU A 202 -7.64 -1.32 1.24
CA LEU A 202 -7.08 -0.47 2.28
C LEU A 202 -5.84 0.23 1.73
N LYS A 203 -5.85 1.55 1.76
CA LYS A 203 -4.76 2.39 1.24
C LYS A 203 -4.25 3.38 2.28
N ILE A 204 -2.98 3.75 2.15
CA ILE A 204 -2.34 4.80 2.92
C ILE A 204 -1.58 5.76 1.99
N LYS A 205 -1.52 7.02 2.39
CA LYS A 205 -0.65 8.04 1.83
C LYS A 205 -0.10 8.89 2.97
N VAL A 206 1.18 9.24 2.89
CA VAL A 206 1.82 10.17 3.83
C VAL A 206 2.36 11.35 3.05
N GLU A 207 2.03 12.56 3.47
CA GLU A 207 2.40 13.79 2.76
C GLU A 207 3.03 14.78 3.72
N LYS A 208 4.08 15.48 3.28
CA LYS A 208 4.54 16.68 3.97
C LYS A 208 3.59 17.84 3.67
N ASP A 209 3.32 18.66 4.68
CA ASP A 209 2.74 20.00 4.52
C ASP A 209 1.35 20.04 3.83
N HIS A 210 0.57 18.95 3.78
CA HIS A 210 -0.72 18.94 3.09
C HIS A 210 -1.90 19.31 4.02
N PRO A 211 -2.75 20.30 3.67
CA PRO A 211 -3.78 20.93 4.52
C PRO A 211 -4.84 20.02 5.16
#